data_AF-A0A7S2C2R3-F1
#
_entry.id   AF-A0A7S2C2R3-F1
#
_cell.length_a   1.000
_cell.length_b   1.000
_cell.length_c   1.000
_cell.angle_alpha   90.00
_cell.angle_beta   90.00
_cell.angle_gamma   90.00
#
_symmetry.space_group_name_H-M   'P 1'
#
loop_
_entity.id
_entity.type
_entity.pdbx_description
1 polymer ?
#
loop_
_entity_poly.entity_id
_entity_poly.type
_entity_poly.pdbx_seq_one_letter_code
_entity_poly.pdbx_strand_id
1 'polypeptide(L)'
;VPAIIGFGAFAVENIRTCLEKGAEKVWLICRRKNIAMPRVISWFINQSLYPPPGAMVMDAMQFMYDMIPDDPWTYYGIMANKDRTTCTIRQKARFGIGD
;
A
#
# COMPACT_ATOMS: atom_id res chain seq x y z
N VAL A 1 -13.12 -15.34 -11.63
CA VAL A 1 -12.79 -14.27 -10.66
C VAL A 1 -12.02 -14.88 -9.49
N PRO A 2 -10.69 -14.71 -9.42
CA PRO A 2 -9.86 -15.20 -8.33
C PRO A 2 -10.13 -14.50 -7.00
N ALA A 3 -9.95 -15.23 -5.90
CA ALA A 3 -10.01 -14.73 -4.54
C ALA A 3 -8.69 -15.01 -3.82
N ILE A 4 -8.11 -13.98 -3.21
CA ILE A 4 -6.85 -14.04 -2.46
C ILE A 4 -7.18 -13.74 -1.01
N ILE A 5 -6.84 -14.68 -0.14
CA ILE A 5 -7.09 -14.57 1.30
C ILE A 5 -5.80 -14.16 1.98
N GLY A 6 -5.83 -13.05 2.72
CA GLY A 6 -4.69 -12.47 3.39
C GLY A 6 -4.30 -11.10 2.83
N PHE A 7 -3.19 -10.56 3.33
CA PHE A 7 -2.61 -9.31 2.86
C PHE A 7 -1.08 -9.37 3.03
N GLY A 8 -0.33 -8.67 2.20
CA GLY A 8 1.13 -8.63 2.24
C GLY A 8 1.75 -8.73 0.85
N ALA A 9 3.08 -8.89 0.79
CA ALA A 9 3.83 -8.92 -0.46
C ALA A 9 3.32 -9.99 -1.44
N PHE A 10 3.20 -11.23 -0.99
CA PHE A 10 2.69 -12.34 -1.82
C PHE A 10 1.24 -12.15 -2.27
N ALA A 11 0.40 -11.53 -1.44
CA ALA A 11 -0.99 -11.26 -1.82
C ALA A 11 -1.05 -10.22 -2.96
N VAL A 12 -0.28 -9.13 -2.84
CA VAL A 12 -0.19 -8.09 -3.87
C VAL A 12 0.44 -8.65 -5.16
N GLU A 13 1.46 -9.49 -5.03
CA GLU A 13 2.06 -10.18 -6.18
C GLU A 13 1.08 -11.11 -6.89
N ASN A 14 0.32 -11.93 -6.15
CA ASN A 14 -0.70 -12.78 -6.74
C ASN A 14 -1.81 -11.97 -7.42
N ILE A 15 -2.23 -10.83 -6.84
CA ILE A 15 -3.17 -9.90 -7.51
C ILE A 15 -2.57 -9.43 -8.83
N ARG A 16 -1.31 -8.96 -8.82
CA ARG A 16 -0.60 -8.52 -10.03
C ARG A 16 -0.59 -9.62 -11.08
N THR A 17 -0.20 -10.83 -10.73
CA THR A 17 -0.18 -11.97 -11.66
C THR A 17 -1.56 -12.30 -12.21
N CYS A 18 -2.62 -12.24 -11.39
CA CYS A 18 -3.98 -12.43 -11.87
C CYS A 18 -4.36 -11.39 -12.93
N LEU A 19 -4.07 -10.10 -12.68
CA LEU A 19 -4.35 -9.01 -13.60
C LEU A 19 -3.51 -9.11 -14.89
N GLU A 20 -2.22 -9.45 -14.78
CA GLU A 20 -1.32 -9.69 -15.93
C GLU A 20 -1.79 -10.87 -16.81
N LYS A 21 -2.52 -11.84 -16.24
CA LYS A 21 -3.12 -12.97 -16.96
C LYS A 21 -4.56 -12.71 -17.42
N GLY A 22 -5.01 -11.46 -17.38
CA GLY A 22 -6.30 -11.05 -17.93
C GLY A 22 -7.49 -11.25 -16.99
N ALA A 23 -7.27 -11.38 -15.68
CA ALA A 23 -8.38 -11.35 -14.74
C ALA A 23 -9.03 -9.95 -14.73
N GLU A 24 -10.31 -9.88 -15.09
CA GLU A 24 -11.09 -8.63 -15.05
C GLU A 24 -11.30 -8.13 -13.60
N LYS A 25 -11.38 -9.06 -12.64
CA LYS A 25 -11.67 -8.76 -11.24
C LYS A 25 -10.94 -9.73 -10.31
N VAL A 26 -10.41 -9.22 -9.20
CA VAL A 26 -9.76 -10.00 -8.14
C VAL A 26 -10.34 -9.59 -6.79
N TRP A 27 -10.73 -10.55 -5.96
CA TRP A 27 -11.17 -10.29 -4.59
C TRP A 27 -10.01 -10.46 -3.61
N LEU A 28 -9.69 -9.42 -2.84
CA LEU A 28 -8.74 -9.49 -1.73
C LEU A 28 -9.49 -9.52 -0.40
N ILE A 29 -9.46 -10.65 0.30
CA ILE A 29 -10.16 -10.85 1.57
C ILE A 29 -9.14 -10.80 2.69
N CYS A 30 -9.22 -9.76 3.54
CA CYS A 30 -8.30 -9.59 4.66
C CYS A 30 -9.03 -9.09 5.91
N ARG A 31 -8.50 -9.42 7.10
CA ARG A 31 -9.06 -8.94 8.38
C ARG A 31 -8.91 -7.42 8.55
N ARG A 32 -7.80 -6.88 8.06
CA ARG A 32 -7.48 -5.44 8.09
C ARG A 32 -6.83 -5.07 6.77
N LYS A 33 -7.46 -4.14 6.06
CA LYS A 33 -6.87 -3.54 4.87
C LYS A 33 -5.69 -2.67 5.29
N ASN A 34 -4.58 -2.85 4.60
CA ASN A 34 -3.38 -2.07 4.83
C ASN A 34 -2.94 -1.41 3.52
N ILE A 35 -1.95 -0.53 3.58
CA ILE A 35 -1.41 0.10 2.39
C ILE A 35 -0.70 -0.94 1.51
N ALA A 36 -1.00 -0.92 0.22
CA ALA A 36 -0.11 -1.45 -0.81
C ALA A 36 0.94 -0.38 -1.11
N MET A 37 2.22 -0.72 -0.95
CA MET A 37 3.32 0.22 -1.19
C MET A 37 3.70 0.19 -2.68
N PRO A 38 3.56 1.31 -3.43
CA PRO A 38 4.09 1.39 -4.78
C PRO A 38 5.61 1.19 -4.79
N ARG A 39 6.13 0.44 -5.77
CA ARG A 39 7.56 0.07 -5.81
C ARG A 39 8.50 1.27 -5.82
N VAL A 40 8.15 2.33 -6.56
CA VAL A 40 8.96 3.57 -6.62
C VAL A 40 9.08 4.24 -5.25
N ILE A 41 7.99 4.25 -4.46
CA ILE A 41 7.99 4.82 -3.12
C ILE A 41 8.76 3.92 -2.15
N SER A 42 8.61 2.60 -2.27
CA SER A 42 9.42 1.64 -1.52
C SER A 42 10.92 1.85 -1.77
N TRP A 43 11.34 1.94 -3.02
CA TRP A 43 12.73 2.23 -3.39
C TRP A 43 13.21 3.55 -2.77
N PHE A 44 12.41 4.63 -2.89
CA PHE A 44 12.72 5.93 -2.31
C PHE A 44 12.95 5.87 -0.79
N ILE A 45 12.08 5.19 -0.05
CA ILE A 45 12.24 5.00 1.41
C ILE A 45 13.52 4.21 1.71
N ASN A 46 13.78 3.13 0.98
CA ASN A 46 14.91 2.26 1.25
C ASN A 46 16.27 2.89 0.90
N GLN A 47 16.34 3.80 -0.08
CA GLN A 47 17.59 4.52 -0.39
C GLN A 47 17.85 5.73 0.52
N SER A 48 16.85 6.18 1.27
CA SER A 48 16.95 7.40 2.06
C SER A 48 17.90 7.21 3.25
N LEU A 49 18.75 8.21 3.49
CA LEU A 49 19.67 8.19 4.64
C LEU A 49 18.92 8.29 5.97
N TYR A 50 17.80 9.01 5.97
CA TYR A 50 16.91 9.21 7.11
C TYR A 50 15.50 8.79 6.74
N PRO A 51 14.73 8.22 7.68
CA PRO A 51 13.36 7.79 7.41
C PRO A 51 12.53 8.98 6.93
N PRO A 52 11.91 8.92 5.74
CA PRO A 52 11.09 10.01 5.24
C PRO A 52 9.87 10.22 6.15
N PRO A 53 9.40 11.46 6.33
CA PRO A 53 8.19 11.73 7.10
C PRO A 53 6.99 10.93 6.57
N GLY A 54 6.20 10.34 7.47
CA GLY A 54 5.06 9.50 7.07
C GLY A 54 4.06 10.22 6.17
N ALA A 55 3.78 11.49 6.43
CA ALA A 55 2.85 12.28 5.62
C ALA A 55 3.37 12.44 4.19
N MET A 56 4.66 12.72 4.01
CA MET A 56 5.31 12.78 2.71
C MET A 56 5.21 11.45 1.96
N VAL A 57 5.38 10.31 2.66
CA VAL A 57 5.21 8.99 2.06
C VAL A 57 3.77 8.77 1.59
N MET A 58 2.78 9.16 2.40
CA MET A 58 1.38 9.06 2.02
C MET A 58 1.03 9.95 0.82
N ASP A 59 1.51 11.20 0.80
CA ASP A 59 1.32 12.13 -0.31
C ASP A 59 1.96 11.59 -1.60
N ALA A 60 3.16 11.02 -1.51
CA ALA A 60 3.84 10.44 -2.66
C ALA A 60 3.13 9.19 -3.20
N MET A 61 2.42 8.44 -2.34
CA MET A 61 1.58 7.33 -2.77
C MET A 61 0.23 7.78 -3.34
N GLN A 62 -0.24 8.98 -3.01
CA GLN A 62 -1.60 9.45 -3.32
C GLN A 62 -1.92 9.33 -4.81
N PHE A 63 -0.99 9.70 -5.69
CA PHE A 63 -1.13 9.58 -7.14
C PHE A 63 -1.54 8.17 -7.60
N MET A 64 -1.02 7.12 -6.95
CA MET A 64 -1.35 5.75 -7.30
C MET A 64 -2.73 5.34 -6.75
N TYR A 65 -3.09 5.83 -5.57
CA TYR A 65 -4.39 5.58 -4.97
C TYR A 65 -5.51 6.34 -5.67
N ASP A 66 -5.26 7.51 -6.24
CA ASP A 66 -6.24 8.29 -7.00
C ASP A 66 -6.73 7.57 -8.27
N MET A 67 -6.00 6.55 -8.74
CA MET A 67 -6.43 5.68 -9.84
C MET A 67 -7.56 4.72 -9.45
N ILE A 68 -7.86 4.60 -8.15
CA ILE A 68 -8.92 3.74 -7.61
C ILE A 68 -9.81 4.55 -6.65
N PRO A 69 -11.10 4.19 -6.48
CA PRO A 69 -12.00 4.90 -5.57
C PRO A 69 -11.74 4.51 -4.11
N ASP A 70 -10.56 4.85 -3.58
CA ASP A 70 -10.05 4.35 -2.30
C ASP A 70 -9.17 5.39 -1.60
N ASP A 71 -9.45 5.70 -0.33
CA ASP A 71 -8.66 6.67 0.44
C ASP A 71 -7.73 5.94 1.43
N PRO A 72 -6.41 5.87 1.16
CA PRO A 72 -5.47 5.13 2.00
C PRO A 72 -5.30 5.75 3.39
N TRP A 73 -5.64 7.03 3.58
CA TRP A 73 -5.55 7.70 4.88
C TRP A 73 -6.57 7.18 5.90
N THR A 74 -7.61 6.51 5.44
CA THR A 74 -8.66 5.92 6.27
C THR A 74 -8.28 4.52 6.79
N TYR A 75 -7.17 3.95 6.32
CA TYR A 75 -6.79 2.59 6.65
C TYR A 75 -6.39 2.45 8.11
N TYR A 76 -6.67 1.28 8.69
CA TYR A 76 -6.37 0.95 10.08
C TYR A 76 -4.90 1.22 10.49
N GLY A 77 -3.97 1.05 9.54
CA GLY A 77 -2.55 1.25 9.78
C GLY A 77 -2.10 2.71 9.83
N ILE A 78 -2.96 3.67 9.48
CA ILE A 78 -2.59 5.08 9.37
C ILE A 78 -3.15 5.85 10.56
N MET A 79 -2.28 6.44 11.37
CA MET A 79 -2.68 7.42 12.37
C MET A 79 -2.16 8.78 11.93
N ALA A 80 -3.05 9.60 11.40
CA ALA A 80 -2.77 10.96 10.98
C ALA A 80 -3.47 11.95 11.91
N ASN A 81 -2.95 13.17 11.96
CA ASN A 81 -3.72 14.30 12.47
C ASN A 81 -4.85 14.67 11.49
N LYS A 82 -5.78 15.53 11.95
CA LYS A 82 -6.94 15.96 11.15
C LYS A 82 -6.52 16.60 9.82
N ASP A 83 -5.42 17.36 9.84
CA ASP A 83 -4.95 18.13 8.69
C ASP A 83 -4.02 17.32 7.77
N ARG A 84 -3.80 16.03 8.03
CA ARG A 84 -2.91 15.10 7.28
C ARG A 84 -1.46 15.57 7.14
N THR A 85 -1.03 16.59 7.89
CA THR A 85 0.34 17.12 7.86
C THR A 85 1.34 16.24 8.62
N THR A 86 0.85 15.38 9.51
CA THR A 86 1.68 14.41 10.23
C THR A 86 0.97 13.07 10.29
N CYS A 87 1.72 11.98 10.09
CA CYS A 87 1.17 10.64 10.29
C CYS A 87 2.22 9.62 10.70
N THR A 88 1.75 8.59 11.40
CA THR A 88 2.51 7.38 11.69
C THR A 88 1.89 6.21 10.93
N ILE A 89 2.71 5.54 10.13
CA ILE A 89 2.31 4.33 9.39
C ILE A 89 2.68 3.11 10.24
N ARG A 90 1.67 2.41 10.77
CA ARG A 90 1.83 1.15 11.51
C ARG A 90 1.44 -0.02 10.63
N GLN A 91 2.44 -0.76 10.18
CA GLN A 91 2.21 -2.08 9.62
C GLN A 91 3.16 -3.13 10.18
N LYS A 92 2.63 -4.36 10.32
CA LYS A 92 3.45 -5.53 10.67
C LYS A 92 4.19 -6.10 9.46
N ALA A 93 3.63 -5.94 8.26
CA ALA A 93 4.29 -6.32 7.02
C ALA A 93 5.45 -5.34 6.75
N ARG A 94 6.53 -5.80 6.13
CA ARG A 94 7.54 -4.87 5.59
C ARG A 94 6.90 -4.04 4.46
N PHE A 95 7.39 -2.82 4.27
CA PHE A 95 7.10 -2.08 3.03
C PHE A 95 7.54 -2.98 1.88
N GLY A 96 6.67 -3.17 0.88
CA GLY A 96 6.87 -4.18 -0.15
C GLY A 96 8.28 -4.09 -0.75
N ILE A 97 9.12 -5.07 -0.43
CA ILE A 97 10.40 -5.35 -1.06
C ILE A 97 10.23 -6.69 -1.77
N GLY A 98 10.71 -6.77 -3.00
CA GLY A 98 10.51 -7.85 -3.96
C GLY A 98 10.40 -7.24 -5.36
N ASP A 99 11.47 -6.84 -6.03
CA ASP A 99 12.91 -7.11 -5.85
C ASP A 99 13.51 -6.65 -4.51
#